data_AF-A0A165MKF1-F1
#
_entry.id   AF-A0A165MKF1-F1
#
_cell.length_a   1.000
_cell.length_b   1.000
_cell.length_c   1.000
_cell.angle_alpha   90.00
_cell.angle_beta   90.00
_cell.angle_gamma   90.00
#
_symmetry.space_group_name_H-M   'P 1'
#
loop_
_entity.id
_entity.type
_entity.pdbx_description
1 polymer ?
#
loop_
_entity_poly.entity_id
_entity_poly.type
_entity_poly.pdbx_seq_one_letter_code
_entity_poly.pdbx_strand_id
1 'polypeptide(L)'
;TAHSDAYERANILHRDLSPNNILFIETDDGGVKGLLIDWDLCRDRTSLEVEGARLRGRTGTWQFISCKLLRNPTARHTLQDDLESSFWVLLYTCLHIIPSSLYTTGHLS
;
A
#
# COMPACT_ATOMS: atom_id res chain seq x y z
N THR A 1 5.99 11.37 -0.64
CA THR A 1 6.88 11.79 -1.74
C THR A 1 7.00 10.78 -2.89
N ALA A 2 6.74 9.47 -2.75
CA ALA A 2 6.60 8.60 -3.93
C ALA A 2 5.14 8.46 -4.39
N HIS A 3 4.24 8.11 -3.46
CA HIS A 3 2.81 7.94 -3.75
C HIS A 3 2.13 9.26 -4.15
N SER A 4 2.38 10.34 -3.40
CA SER A 4 1.87 11.68 -3.73
C SER A 4 2.36 12.17 -5.10
N ASP A 5 3.63 11.96 -5.47
CA ASP A 5 4.13 12.28 -6.81
C ASP A 5 3.41 11.49 -7.91
N ALA A 6 3.23 10.18 -7.73
CA ALA A 6 2.49 9.36 -8.68
C ALA A 6 1.03 9.84 -8.85
N TYR A 7 0.39 10.23 -7.76
CA TYR A 7 -0.98 10.72 -7.77
C TYR A 7 -1.10 12.12 -8.40
N GLU A 8 -0.30 13.08 -7.95
CA GLU A 8 -0.41 14.49 -8.32
C GLU A 8 0.20 14.80 -9.68
N ARG A 9 1.33 14.14 -10.01
CA ARG A 9 2.12 14.46 -11.21
C ARG A 9 1.86 13.49 -12.36
N ALA A 10 1.54 12.23 -12.06
CA ALA A 10 1.32 11.20 -13.07
C ALA A 10 -0.13 10.72 -13.16
N ASN A 11 -1.03 11.21 -12.29
CA ASN A 11 -2.45 10.84 -12.28
C ASN A 11 -2.70 9.32 -12.09
N ILE A 12 -1.78 8.64 -11.39
CA ILE A 12 -1.79 7.18 -11.21
C ILE A 12 -2.15 6.80 -9.76
N LEU A 13 -2.98 5.77 -9.62
CA LEU A 13 -3.17 5.01 -8.37
C LEU A 13 -2.33 3.73 -8.42
N HIS A 14 -1.67 3.39 -7.32
CA HIS A 14 -0.78 2.21 -7.27
C HIS A 14 -1.56 0.90 -7.17
N ARG A 15 -2.57 0.85 -6.28
CA ARG A 15 -3.51 -0.28 -6.12
C ARG A 15 -2.93 -1.59 -5.59
N ASP A 16 -1.68 -1.62 -5.18
CA ASP A 16 -1.05 -2.79 -4.56
C ASP A 16 0.09 -2.39 -3.61
N LEU A 17 -0.26 -1.61 -2.59
CA LEU A 17 0.69 -1.24 -1.55
C LEU A 17 0.80 -2.39 -0.54
N SER A 18 2.03 -2.89 -0.36
CA SER A 18 2.41 -3.91 0.62
C SER A 18 3.85 -3.64 1.07
N PRO A 19 4.31 -4.18 2.22
CA PRO A 19 5.70 -4.03 2.64
C PRO A 19 6.69 -4.56 1.60
N ASN A 20 6.31 -5.60 0.85
CA ASN A 20 7.15 -6.22 -0.18
C ASN A 20 7.29 -5.35 -1.43
N ASN A 21 6.40 -4.38 -1.62
CA ASN A 21 6.41 -3.45 -2.75
C ASN A 21 7.08 -2.12 -2.40
N ILE A 22 7.78 -2.05 -1.26
CA ILE A 22 8.54 -0.90 -0.80
C ILE A 22 9.99 -1.31 -0.57
N LEU A 23 10.90 -0.79 -1.39
CA LEU A 23 12.33 -0.97 -1.21
C LEU A 23 12.92 0.22 -0.45
N PHE A 24 13.87 -0.06 0.44
CA PHE A 24 14.71 0.95 1.06
C PHE A 24 16.07 0.92 0.39
N ILE A 25 16.48 2.04 -0.19
CA ILE A 25 17.79 2.21 -0.83
C ILE A 25 18.60 3.25 -0.07
N GLU A 26 19.89 3.00 0.08
CA GLU A 26 20.85 3.99 0.59
C GLU A 26 21.07 5.07 -0.48
N THR A 27 21.20 6.30 -0.03
CA THR A 27 21.49 7.45 -0.90
C THR A 27 22.96 7.86 -0.76
N ASP A 28 23.51 8.53 -1.78
CA ASP A 28 24.94 8.90 -1.83
C ASP A 28 25.40 9.78 -0.66
N ASP A 29 24.46 10.47 0.00
CA ASP A 29 24.67 11.28 1.20
C ASP A 29 24.57 10.47 2.52
N GLY A 30 24.47 9.14 2.44
CA GLY A 30 24.34 8.25 3.60
C GLY A 30 22.92 8.20 4.18
N GLY A 31 21.93 8.78 3.50
CA GLY A 31 20.52 8.68 3.86
C GLY A 31 19.86 7.37 3.41
N VAL A 32 18.57 7.22 3.73
CA VAL A 32 17.73 6.11 3.26
C VAL A 32 16.50 6.67 2.57
N LYS A 33 16.18 6.14 1.39
CA LYS A 33 14.99 6.51 0.62
C LYS A 33 14.11 5.29 0.35
N GLY A 34 12.80 5.48 0.49
CA GLY A 34 11.79 4.50 0.07
C GLY A 34 11.49 4.60 -1.42
N LEU A 35 11.44 3.47 -2.11
CA LEU A 35 11.06 3.32 -3.52
C LEU A 35 9.85 2.39 -3.63
N LEU A 36 8.79 2.85 -4.30
CA LEU A 36 7.63 2.02 -4.63
C LEU A 36 7.89 1.24 -5.92
N ILE A 37 7.64 -0.07 -5.88
CA ILE A 37 7.81 -1.01 -6.99
C ILE A 37 6.49 -1.75 -7.27
N ASP A 38 6.48 -2.61 -8.30
CA ASP A 38 5.34 -3.44 -8.68
C ASP A 38 4.08 -2.63 -9.09
N TRP A 39 4.23 -1.93 -10.22
CA TRP A 39 3.20 -1.04 -10.77
C TRP A 39 2.23 -1.75 -11.72
N ASP A 40 2.26 -3.08 -11.83
CA ASP A 40 1.47 -3.84 -12.82
C ASP A 40 -0.05 -3.71 -12.60
N LEU A 41 -0.46 -3.44 -11.35
CA LEU A 41 -1.85 -3.22 -10.96
C LEU A 41 -2.27 -1.75 -10.99
N CYS A 42 -1.35 -0.84 -11.30
CA CYS A 42 -1.60 0.59 -11.31
C CYS A 42 -2.65 0.97 -12.37
N ARG A 43 -3.34 2.08 -12.11
CA ARG A 43 -4.31 2.64 -13.04
C ARG A 43 -4.26 4.14 -13.06
N ASP A 44 -4.32 4.68 -14.27
CA ASP A 44 -4.59 6.09 -14.48
C ASP A 44 -6.03 6.43 -14.02
N ARG A 45 -6.22 7.58 -13.39
CA ARG A 45 -7.52 7.98 -12.84
C ARG A 45 -8.58 8.20 -13.91
N THR A 46 -8.23 8.73 -15.08
CA THR A 46 -9.20 8.92 -16.19
C THR A 46 -9.68 7.58 -16.74
N SER A 47 -8.82 6.56 -16.75
CA SER A 47 -9.21 5.21 -17.16
C SER A 47 -10.25 4.56 -16.23
N LEU A 48 -10.32 5.02 -14.96
CA LEU A 48 -11.31 4.57 -13.97
C LEU A 48 -12.62 5.35 -14.04
N GLU A 49 -12.68 6.42 -14.83
CA GLU A 49 -13.88 7.22 -15.06
C GLU A 49 -14.70 6.70 -16.25
N VAL A 50 -14.10 5.90 -17.12
CA VAL A 50 -14.80 5.29 -18.26
C VAL A 50 -15.74 4.17 -17.78
N GLU A 51 -17.03 4.33 -18.06
CA GLU A 51 -18.07 3.36 -17.72
C GLU A 51 -17.76 1.99 -18.37
N GLY A 52 -17.64 0.94 -17.55
CA GLY A 52 -17.29 -0.41 -18.02
C GLY A 52 -15.79 -0.73 -18.11
N ALA A 53 -14.90 0.20 -17.73
CA ALA A 53 -13.48 -0.14 -17.52
C ALA A 53 -13.40 -1.34 -16.56
N ARG A 54 -12.67 -2.40 -16.94
CA ARG A 54 -12.54 -3.62 -16.15
C ARG A 54 -12.10 -3.28 -14.71
N LEU A 55 -13.08 -3.18 -13.82
CA LEU A 55 -12.92 -3.23 -12.37
C LEU A 55 -12.53 -4.67 -12.04
N ARG A 56 -11.29 -5.06 -12.39
CA ARG A 56 -10.74 -6.36 -12.02
C ARG A 56 -10.84 -6.42 -10.50
N GLY A 57 -11.81 -7.18 -10.01
CA GLY A 57 -12.15 -7.23 -8.60
C GLY A 57 -10.96 -7.75 -7.79
N ARG A 58 -10.80 -7.20 -6.58
CA ARG A 58 -9.74 -7.54 -5.60
C ARG A 58 -8.37 -7.77 -6.25
N THR A 59 -7.83 -6.74 -6.88
CA THR A 59 -6.39 -6.70 -7.20
C THR A 59 -5.61 -6.21 -5.98
N GLY A 60 -4.43 -6.76 -5.80
CA GLY A 60 -3.49 -6.37 -4.75
C GLY A 60 -3.43 -7.35 -3.57
N THR A 61 -2.55 -7.05 -2.62
CA THR A 61 -2.25 -7.90 -1.47
C THR A 61 -3.37 -7.80 -0.43
N TRP A 62 -4.15 -8.87 -0.24
CA TRP A 62 -5.44 -8.83 0.48
C TRP A 62 -5.40 -8.23 1.89
N GLN A 63 -4.32 -8.45 2.65
CA GLN A 63 -4.14 -7.91 4.01
C GLN A 63 -4.09 -6.38 4.05
N PHE A 64 -3.76 -5.74 2.92
CA PHE A 64 -3.57 -4.30 2.80
C PHE A 64 -4.67 -3.65 1.95
N ILE A 65 -5.66 -4.40 1.46
CA ILE A 65 -6.78 -3.83 0.70
C ILE A 65 -7.72 -3.08 1.65
N SER A 66 -8.22 -1.92 1.21
CA SER A 66 -9.17 -1.11 1.98
C SER A 66 -10.46 -1.88 2.33
N CYS A 67 -11.06 -1.56 3.47
CA CYS A 67 -12.33 -2.17 3.90
C CYS A 67 -13.44 -1.99 2.86
N LYS A 68 -13.45 -0.85 2.15
CA LYS A 68 -14.41 -0.54 1.09
C LYS A 68 -14.31 -1.55 -0.06
N LEU A 69 -13.10 -1.79 -0.56
CA LEU A 69 -12.84 -2.73 -1.66
C LEU A 69 -13.00 -4.19 -1.24
N LEU A 70 -12.73 -4.52 0.03
CA LEU A 70 -13.01 -5.84 0.58
C LEU A 70 -14.51 -6.14 0.63
N ARG A 71 -15.33 -5.17 1.04
CA ARG A 71 -16.80 -5.31 1.11
C ARG A 71 -17.48 -5.28 -0.25
N ASN A 72 -16.96 -4.46 -1.15
CA ASN A 72 -17.47 -4.36 -2.51
C ASN A 72 -16.31 -4.45 -3.52
N PRO A 73 -15.98 -5.67 -4.01
CA PRO A 73 -14.88 -5.88 -4.95
C PRO A 73 -15.01 -5.15 -6.28
N THR A 74 -16.21 -4.71 -6.65
CA THR A 74 -16.46 -3.91 -7.87
C THR A 74 -16.49 -2.42 -7.59
N ALA A 75 -16.29 -1.98 -6.34
CA ALA A 75 -16.16 -0.56 -6.05
C ALA A 75 -14.91 0.01 -6.74
N ARG A 76 -15.02 1.27 -7.16
CA ARG A 76 -13.90 2.01 -7.75
C ARG A 76 -12.81 2.21 -6.71
N HIS A 77 -11.58 1.86 -7.09
CA HIS A 77 -10.37 2.18 -6.33
C HIS A 77 -10.13 3.69 -6.38
N THR A 78 -9.93 4.32 -5.22
CA THR A 78 -9.70 5.76 -5.08
C THR A 78 -8.42 6.03 -4.30
N LEU A 79 -8.01 7.30 -4.23
CA LEU A 79 -6.86 7.71 -3.42
C LEU A 79 -6.97 7.23 -1.96
N GLN A 80 -8.17 7.32 -1.38
CA GLN A 80 -8.44 6.92 -0.01
C GLN A 80 -8.14 5.43 0.22
N ASP A 81 -8.32 4.59 -0.80
CA ASP A 81 -7.99 3.16 -0.68
C ASP A 81 -6.49 2.93 -0.61
N ASP A 82 -5.69 3.63 -1.43
CA ASP A 82 -4.22 3.57 -1.35
C ASP A 82 -3.71 4.15 -0.01
N LEU A 83 -4.36 5.19 0.53
CA LEU A 83 -4.02 5.74 1.85
C LEU A 83 -4.36 4.75 2.98
N GLU A 84 -5.49 4.06 2.89
CA GLU A 84 -5.84 3.00 3.84
C GLU A 84 -4.85 1.83 3.75
N SER A 85 -4.44 1.42 2.54
CA SER A 85 -3.37 0.45 2.36
C SER A 85 -2.06 0.90 3.00
N SER A 86 -1.68 2.17 2.83
CA SER A 86 -0.48 2.75 3.46
C SER A 86 -0.54 2.66 4.99
N PHE A 87 -1.71 2.91 5.58
CA PHE A 87 -1.93 2.75 7.01
C PHE A 87 -1.72 1.29 7.45
N TRP A 88 -2.30 0.32 6.73
CA TRP A 88 -2.14 -1.10 7.05
C TRP A 88 -0.68 -1.57 6.93
N VAL A 89 0.05 -1.09 5.92
CA VAL A 89 1.50 -1.38 5.75
C VAL A 89 2.31 -0.85 6.93
N LEU A 90 2.05 0.39 7.35
CA LEU A 90 2.72 0.99 8.51
C LEU A 90 2.41 0.22 9.79
N LEU A 91 1.13 -0.11 10.04
CA LEU A 91 0.73 -0.87 11.21
C LEU A 91 1.37 -2.26 11.24
N TYR A 92 1.34 -2.97 10.12
CA TYR A 92 1.97 -4.29 9.99
C TYR A 92 3.48 -4.21 10.30
N THR A 93 4.16 -3.22 9.72
CA THR A 93 5.59 -2.99 9.93
C THR A 93 5.89 -2.69 11.39
N CYS A 94 5.11 -1.81 12.03
CA CYS A 94 5.26 -1.50 13.44
C CYS A 94 5.10 -2.73 14.34
N LEU A 95 4.15 -3.61 14.04
CA LEU A 95 3.89 -4.80 14.86
C LEU A 95 4.93 -5.91 14.68
N HIS A 96 5.52 -6.05 13.49
CA HIS A 96 6.42 -7.17 13.18
C HIS A 96 7.91 -6.82 13.26
N ILE A 97 8.27 -5.55 13.03
CA ILE A 97 9.67 -5.13 12.91
C ILE A 97 10.13 -4.36 14.16
N ILE A 98 9.22 -3.65 14.86
CA ILE A 98 9.61 -2.93 16.07
C ILE A 98 9.66 -3.93 17.25
N PRO A 99 10.83 -4.11 17.89
CA PRO A 99 10.91 -4.92 19.10
C PRO A 99 9.98 -4.37 20.16
N SER A 100 9.09 -5.20 20.69
CA SER A 100 8.27 -4.81 21.84
C SER A 100 9.15 -4.81 23.09
N SER A 101 9.04 -3.75 23.89
CA SER A 101 9.67 -3.67 25.22
C SER A 101 8.96 -4.55 26.26
N LEU A 102 7.94 -5.31 25.87
CA LEU A 102 7.25 -6.24 26.74
C LEU A 102 8.08 -7.51 26.90
N TYR A 103 8.75 -7.62 28.04
CA TYR A 103 9.30 -8.88 28.50
C TYR A 103 8.16 -9.89 28.63
N THR A 104 8.20 -10.96 27.83
CA THR A 104 7.39 -12.15 28.13
C THR A 104 8.00 -12.78 29.39
N THR A 105 7.46 -12.45 30.56
CA THR A 105 7.74 -13.22 31.77
C THR A 105 7.21 -14.61 31.54
N GLY A 106 8.09 -15.52 31.13
CA GLY A 106 7.78 -16.93 30.96
C GLY A 106 7.37 -17.52 32.29
N HIS A 107 6.06 -17.59 32.54
CA HIS A 107 5.50 -18.60 33.42
C HIS A 107 5.31 -19.87 32.59
N LEU A 108 6.40 -20.62 32.44
CA LEU A 108 6.30 -22.06 32.20
C LEU A 108 6.34 -22.71 33.59
N SER A 109 5.16 -22.98 34.12
CA SER A 109 4.94 -24.02 35.14
C SER A 109 4.78 -25.36 34.45
#